data_AF-A0A420B6Y7-F1
#
_entry.id   AF-A0A420B6Y7-F1
#
_cell.length_a   1.000
_cell.length_b   1.000
_cell.length_c   1.000
_cell.angle_alpha   90.00
_cell.angle_beta   90.00
_cell.angle_gamma   90.00
#
_symmetry.space_group_name_H-M   'P 1'
#
loop_
_entity.id
_entity.type
_entity.pdbx_description
1 polymer ?
#
loop_
_entity_poly.entity_id
_entity_poly.type
_entity_poly.pdbx_seq_one_letter_code
_entity_poly.pdbx_strand_id
1 'polypeptide(L)'
;MIKSKDDPNYVFDEYKGYTIASHKNNVVEESIDNLIIVYPPKEFPNHGFIVGLDDSKLSGPKKAIPHNMEDAKAYIDWVVKLGEERAGKVKSEIPKPQPRRGRKM
;
A
#
# COMPACT_ATOMS: atom_id res chain seq x y z
N MET A 1 -7.38 -17.62 -3.71
CA MET A 1 -5.98 -17.22 -3.43
C MET A 1 -5.36 -16.76 -4.73
N ILE A 2 -4.97 -15.47 -4.81
CA ILE A 2 -4.39 -14.85 -6.01
C ILE A 2 -3.06 -15.54 -6.34
N LYS A 3 -2.92 -16.06 -7.56
CA LYS A 3 -1.70 -16.73 -8.02
C LYS A 3 -0.97 -15.97 -9.13
N SER A 4 -1.68 -15.12 -9.87
CA SER A 4 -1.15 -14.33 -10.98
C SER A 4 -1.91 -13.00 -11.09
N LYS A 5 -1.32 -12.02 -11.77
CA LYS A 5 -2.01 -10.79 -12.20
C LYS A 5 -3.08 -11.05 -13.27
N ASP A 6 -3.10 -12.26 -13.84
CA ASP A 6 -4.11 -12.70 -14.81
C ASP A 6 -5.30 -13.43 -14.16
N ASP A 7 -5.43 -13.39 -12.83
CA ASP A 7 -6.56 -14.03 -12.16
C ASP A 7 -7.88 -13.38 -12.62
N PRO A 8 -8.78 -14.13 -13.29
CA PRO A 8 -9.98 -13.55 -13.89
C PRO A 8 -10.99 -13.03 -12.85
N ASN A 9 -10.82 -13.44 -11.59
CA ASN A 9 -11.69 -13.04 -10.49
C ASN A 9 -11.25 -11.72 -9.84
N TYR A 10 -10.05 -11.23 -10.15
CA TYR A 10 -9.50 -10.02 -9.54
C TYR A 10 -9.24 -8.93 -10.58
N VAL A 11 -9.39 -7.69 -10.15
CA VAL A 11 -8.97 -6.48 -10.84
C VAL A 11 -7.70 -5.99 -10.16
N PHE A 12 -6.69 -5.69 -10.96
CA PHE A 12 -5.41 -5.19 -10.49
C PHE A 12 -5.21 -3.75 -10.97
N ASP A 13 -4.72 -2.89 -10.08
CA ASP A 13 -4.26 -1.54 -10.38
C ASP A 13 -2.83 -1.37 -9.85
N GLU A 14 -2.03 -0.53 -10.50
CA GLU A 14 -0.67 -0.23 -10.05
C GLU A 14 -0.57 1.24 -9.64
N TYR A 15 -0.06 1.48 -8.42
CA TYR A 15 0.09 2.82 -7.89
C TYR A 15 1.40 2.96 -7.12
N LYS A 16 2.27 3.88 -7.55
CA LYS A 16 3.61 4.12 -6.96
C LYS A 16 4.46 2.85 -6.79
N GLY A 17 4.31 1.90 -7.72
CA GLY A 17 5.01 0.60 -7.69
C GLY A 17 4.39 -0.47 -6.80
N TYR A 18 3.31 -0.15 -6.08
CA TYR A 18 2.49 -1.11 -5.36
C TYR A 18 1.44 -1.70 -6.31
N THR A 19 1.09 -2.97 -6.09
CA THR A 19 -0.03 -3.63 -6.79
C THR A 19 -1.24 -3.64 -5.86
N ILE A 20 -2.34 -3.05 -6.28
CA ILE A 20 -3.63 -3.10 -5.61
C ILE A 20 -4.43 -4.22 -6.28
N ALA A 21 -5.01 -5.12 -5.50
CA ALA A 21 -5.90 -6.18 -5.96
C ALA A 21 -7.25 -6.04 -5.28
N SER A 22 -8.32 -6.10 -6.05
CA SER A 22 -9.71 -6.17 -5.57
C SER A 22 -10.45 -7.23 -6.35
N HIS A 23 -11.47 -7.85 -5.77
CA HIS A 23 -12.28 -8.82 -6.51
C HIS A 23 -13.14 -8.11 -7.56
N LYS A 24 -13.35 -8.73 -8.71
CA LYS A 24 -14.21 -8.18 -9.78
C LYS A 24 -15.68 -8.21 -9.39
N ASN A 25 -16.07 -9.24 -8.65
CA ASN A 25 -17.44 -9.51 -8.26
C ASN A 25 -17.56 -9.43 -6.74
N ASN A 26 -17.62 -8.22 -6.18
CA ASN A 26 -17.94 -8.07 -4.76
C ASN A 26 -19.36 -8.58 -4.49
N VAL A 27 -19.62 -8.97 -3.26
CA VAL A 27 -20.92 -9.39 -2.76
C VAL A 27 -21.49 -8.36 -1.79
N VAL A 28 -22.81 -8.39 -1.58
CA VAL A 28 -23.48 -7.43 -0.68
C VAL A 28 -23.13 -7.71 0.78
N GLU A 29 -22.79 -8.94 1.12
CA GLU A 29 -22.45 -9.37 2.48
C GLU A 29 -20.97 -9.10 2.81
N GLU A 30 -20.63 -9.08 4.09
CA GLU A 30 -19.23 -9.05 4.51
C GLU A 30 -18.55 -10.36 4.08
N SER A 31 -17.64 -10.30 3.11
CA SER A 31 -17.00 -11.46 2.51
C SER A 31 -15.54 -11.20 2.18
N ILE A 32 -14.77 -12.28 2.10
CA ILE A 32 -13.40 -12.31 1.58
C ILE A 32 -13.35 -11.79 0.14
N ASP A 33 -14.45 -11.96 -0.61
CA ASP A 33 -14.60 -11.46 -1.97
C ASP A 33 -14.76 -9.93 -2.04
N ASN A 34 -14.84 -9.25 -0.90
CA ASN A 34 -14.87 -7.79 -0.86
C ASN A 34 -13.50 -7.21 -0.45
N LEU A 35 -12.48 -8.04 -0.17
CA LEU A 35 -11.21 -7.52 0.32
C LEU A 35 -10.42 -6.76 -0.74
N ILE A 36 -9.84 -5.64 -0.30
CA ILE A 36 -8.85 -4.87 -1.05
C ILE A 36 -7.50 -5.17 -0.46
N ILE A 37 -6.60 -5.67 -1.29
CA ILE A 37 -5.28 -6.11 -0.88
C ILE A 37 -4.24 -5.27 -1.60
N VAL A 38 -3.32 -4.69 -0.85
CA VAL A 38 -2.18 -3.94 -1.38
C VAL A 38 -0.91 -4.75 -1.20
N TYR A 39 -0.18 -4.95 -2.29
CA TYR A 39 1.08 -5.66 -2.32
C TYR A 39 2.24 -4.66 -2.51
N PRO A 40 3.27 -4.72 -1.65
CA PRO A 40 4.49 -3.96 -1.84
C PRO A 40 5.20 -4.29 -3.17
N PRO A 41 6.05 -3.37 -3.67
CA PRO A 41 6.85 -3.63 -4.85
C PRO A 41 7.65 -4.93 -4.70
N LYS A 42 7.53 -5.83 -5.68
CA LYS A 42 8.22 -7.15 -5.75
C LYS A 42 7.74 -8.22 -4.77
N GLU A 43 6.74 -7.94 -3.94
CA GLU A 43 6.22 -8.93 -2.99
C GLU A 43 4.92 -9.61 -3.47
N PHE A 44 4.33 -9.10 -4.54
CA PHE A 44 3.21 -9.76 -5.21
C PHE A 44 3.62 -11.14 -5.76
N PRO A 45 2.79 -12.21 -5.60
CA PRO A 45 1.51 -12.29 -4.88
C PRO A 45 1.65 -12.83 -3.44
N ASN A 46 2.87 -12.90 -2.89
CA ASN A 46 3.17 -13.65 -1.68
C ASN A 46 2.86 -12.89 -0.39
N HIS A 47 3.14 -11.59 -0.35
CA HIS A 47 2.93 -10.77 0.84
C HIS A 47 2.16 -9.50 0.50
N GLY A 48 0.99 -9.34 1.11
CA GLY A 48 0.11 -8.20 0.90
C GLY A 48 -0.68 -7.88 2.17
N PHE A 49 -1.14 -6.64 2.24
CA PHE A 49 -1.88 -6.08 3.36
C PHE A 49 -3.34 -5.87 2.98
N ILE A 50 -4.25 -6.24 3.85
CA ILE A 50 -5.67 -5.91 3.70
C ILE A 50 -5.84 -4.45 4.12
N VAL A 51 -6.27 -3.61 3.19
CA VAL A 51 -6.43 -2.17 3.43
C VAL A 51 -7.90 -1.78 3.59
N GLY A 52 -8.84 -2.62 3.15
CA GLY A 52 -10.26 -2.40 3.38
C GLY A 52 -11.16 -3.48 2.79
N LEU A 53 -12.46 -3.25 2.95
CA LEU A 53 -13.56 -4.03 2.39
C LEU A 53 -14.34 -3.15 1.42
N ASP A 54 -14.50 -3.61 0.18
CA ASP A 54 -15.32 -3.00 -0.85
C ASP A 54 -16.81 -3.25 -0.57
N ASP A 55 -17.38 -2.31 0.19
CA ASP A 55 -18.76 -2.25 0.63
C ASP A 55 -19.68 -1.57 -0.38
N SER A 56 -19.20 -1.22 -1.57
CA SER A 56 -19.98 -0.41 -2.52
C SER A 56 -21.30 -1.09 -2.98
N LYS A 57 -21.51 -2.39 -2.70
CA LYS A 57 -22.80 -3.09 -2.92
C LYS A 57 -23.76 -3.07 -1.72
N LEU A 58 -23.31 -2.66 -0.53
CA LEU A 58 -24.16 -2.50 0.66
C LEU A 58 -25.13 -1.31 0.51
N SER A 59 -24.82 -0.32 -0.33
CA SER A 59 -25.65 0.87 -0.56
C SER A 59 -26.51 0.82 -1.84
N GLY A 60 -27.26 -0.26 -2.09
CA GLY A 60 -28.28 -0.29 -3.15
C GLY A 60 -27.77 -0.07 -4.61
N PRO A 61 -28.67 0.17 -5.59
CA PRO A 61 -28.35 0.12 -7.03
C PRO A 61 -27.52 1.30 -7.57
N LYS A 62 -27.14 2.27 -6.74
CA LYS A 62 -26.27 3.39 -7.14
C LYS A 62 -24.87 3.17 -6.60
N LYS A 63 -23.98 2.58 -7.40
CA LYS A 63 -22.53 2.71 -7.15
C LYS A 63 -22.02 4.00 -7.79
N ALA A 64 -21.69 4.97 -6.96
CA ALA A 64 -20.88 6.11 -7.32
C ALA A 64 -19.43 5.81 -6.89
N ILE A 65 -18.66 5.16 -7.78
CA ILE A 65 -17.20 4.99 -7.68
C ILE A 65 -16.73 4.12 -6.49
N PRO A 66 -15.81 3.16 -6.67
CA PRO A 66 -15.23 2.45 -5.52
C PRO A 66 -14.39 3.42 -4.67
N HIS A 67 -14.97 3.97 -3.60
CA HIS A 67 -14.28 4.79 -2.57
C HIS A 67 -12.97 4.12 -2.09
N ASN A 68 -13.06 2.81 -2.04
CA ASN A 68 -12.08 1.79 -1.73
C ASN A 68 -10.74 1.86 -2.50
N MET A 69 -10.76 2.30 -3.76
CA MET A 69 -9.52 2.49 -4.52
C MET A 69 -8.77 3.74 -4.04
N GLU A 70 -9.48 4.76 -3.60
CA GLU A 70 -8.89 5.96 -3.01
C GLU A 70 -8.31 5.64 -1.63
N ASP A 71 -8.97 4.80 -0.82
CA ASP A 71 -8.43 4.34 0.46
C ASP A 71 -7.12 3.57 0.29
N ALA A 72 -7.04 2.66 -0.68
CA ALA A 72 -5.82 1.94 -1.01
C ALA A 72 -4.69 2.88 -1.44
N LYS A 73 -5.01 3.89 -2.27
CA LYS A 73 -4.04 4.92 -2.70
C LYS A 73 -3.59 5.80 -1.54
N ALA A 74 -4.52 6.21 -0.67
CA ALA A 74 -4.22 6.99 0.52
C ALA A 74 -3.32 6.23 1.50
N TYR A 75 -3.56 4.93 1.69
CA TYR A 75 -2.68 4.06 2.46
C TYR A 75 -1.27 4.02 1.85
N ILE A 76 -1.17 3.79 0.53
CA ILE A 76 0.13 3.77 -0.16
C ILE A 76 0.85 5.12 0.01
N ASP A 77 0.13 6.23 -0.14
CA ASP A 77 0.69 7.57 0.03
C ASP A 77 1.24 7.78 1.45
N TRP A 78 0.50 7.34 2.46
CA TRP A 78 0.96 7.38 3.85
C TRP A 78 2.21 6.52 4.09
N VAL A 79 2.25 5.29 3.57
CA VAL A 79 3.40 4.39 3.69
C VAL A 79 4.64 4.98 3.01
N VAL A 80 4.49 5.49 1.78
CA VAL A 80 5.58 6.12 1.03
C VAL A 80 6.11 7.34 1.78
N LYS A 81 5.22 8.22 2.26
CA LYS A 81 5.61 9.41 3.03
C LYS A 81 6.39 9.05 4.29
N LEU A 82 5.94 8.04 5.04
CA LEU A 82 6.67 7.56 6.22
C LEU A 82 8.07 7.02 5.87
N GLY A 83 8.21 6.35 4.72
CA GLY A 83 9.49 5.89 4.22
C GLY A 83 10.45 7.04 3.93
N GLU A 84 9.96 8.09 3.28
CA GLU A 84 10.73 9.30 2.97
C GLU A 84 11.15 10.06 4.22
N GLU A 85 10.25 10.23 5.20
CA GLU A 85 10.55 10.88 6.48
C GLU A 85 11.64 10.12 7.26
N ARG A 86 11.59 8.78 7.26
CA ARG A 86 12.61 7.94 7.88
C ARG A 86 13.95 8.06 7.15
N ALA A 87 13.96 8.00 5.82
CA ALA A 87 15.17 8.14 5.02
C ALA A 87 15.81 9.54 5.14
N GLY A 88 14.99 10.58 5.28
CA GLY A 88 15.43 11.96 5.52
C GLY A 88 16.13 12.14 6.86
N LYS A 89 15.58 11.54 7.93
CA LYS A 89 16.18 11.60 9.29
C LYS A 89 17.55 10.91 9.38
N VAL A 90 17.74 9.80 8.65
CA VAL A 90 19.03 9.07 8.64
C VAL A 90 20.17 9.91 8.02
N LYS A 91 19.87 10.80 7.06
CA LYS A 91 20.90 11.66 6.44
C LYS A 91 21.38 12.80 7.34
N SER A 92 20.56 13.25 8.30
CA SER A 92 20.94 14.34 9.21
C SER A 92 21.85 13.93 10.37
N GLU A 93 22.03 12.63 10.63
CA GLU A 93 22.75 12.14 11.81
C GLU A 93 24.23 11.83 11.58
N ILE A 94 24.80 12.02 10.39
CA ILE A 94 26.25 11.84 10.18
C ILE A 94 26.98 12.96 10.94
N PRO A 95 27.58 12.72 12.12
CA PRO A 95 28.28 13.77 12.84
C PRO A 95 29.57 14.03 12.07
N LYS A 96 29.81 15.28 11.66
CA LYS A 96 31.09 15.66 11.07
C LYS A 96 32.21 15.25 12.05
N PRO A 97 33.29 14.59 11.59
CA PRO A 97 34.36 14.17 12.48
C PRO A 97 34.95 15.39 13.17
N GLN A 98 34.90 15.40 14.51
CA GLN A 98 35.50 16.46 15.31
C GLN A 98 37.03 16.44 15.12
N PRO A 99 37.67 17.59 14.80
CA PRO A 99 39.11 17.62 14.67
C PRO A 99 39.73 17.33 16.03
N ARG A 100 40.53 16.25 16.11
CA ARG A 100 41.33 15.91 17.29
C ARG A 100 42.29 17.09 17.55
N ARG A 101 41.99 17.91 18.56
CA ARG A 101 42.93 18.92 19.05
C ARG A 101 44.17 18.20 19.55
N GLY A 102 45.24 18.33 18.78
CA GLY A 102 46.55 17.79 19.10
C GLY A 102 46.98 18.27 20.49
N ARG A 103 47.32 17.32 21.34
CA ARG A 103 47.98 17.55 22.62
C ARG A 103 49.41 18.01 22.31
N LYS A 104 49.69 19.31 22.47
CA LYS A 104 51.08 19.80 22.49
C LYS A 104 51.77 19.23 23.73
N MET A 105 52.84 18.47 23.51
CA MET A 105 53.88 18.22 24.51
C MET A 105 54.81 19.42 24.57
#